data_AF-A0A812J629-F1
#
_entry.id   AF-A0A812J629-F1
#
_cell.length_a   1.000
_cell.length_b   1.000
_cell.length_c   1.000
_cell.angle_alpha   90.00
_cell.angle_beta   90.00
_cell.angle_gamma   90.00
#
_symmetry.space_group_name_H-M   'P 1'
#
loop_
_entity.id
_entity.type
_entity.pdbx_description
1 polymer ?
#
loop_
_entity_poly.entity_id
_entity_poly.type
_entity_poly.pdbx_seq_one_letter_code
_entity_poly.pdbx_strand_id
1 'polypeptide(L)'
;MSAPSQMSMSAIDESKVIVYGACFCCFNGIQIENPEIGCAAKETLLCLSCDFCLKSGADKLRCFCMDIRFESPKVCIKQQGQCFCLHSGMAIPPDSEVPAMISVCFLVCFPKVGFFKKISEVKG
;
A
#
# COMPACT_ATOMS: atom_id res chain seq x y z
N MET A 1 8.71 13.29 26.91
CA MET A 1 8.90 12.91 25.50
C MET A 1 7.92 11.79 25.20
N SER A 2 6.66 12.16 24.95
CA SER A 2 5.56 11.23 24.69
C SER A 2 5.59 10.83 23.22
N ALA A 3 5.55 9.54 22.94
CA ALA A 3 5.46 8.99 21.58
C ALA A 3 4.27 9.64 20.85
N PRO A 4 4.41 10.05 19.57
CA PRO A 4 3.24 10.36 18.78
C PRO A 4 2.50 9.04 18.57
N SER A 5 1.35 8.94 19.24
CA SER A 5 0.29 7.99 18.96
C SER A 5 0.20 7.75 17.45
N GLN A 6 0.28 6.49 17.02
CA GLN A 6 -0.07 6.06 15.67
C GLN A 6 -1.52 6.50 15.42
N MET A 7 -1.66 7.72 14.91
CA MET A 7 -2.93 8.33 14.53
C MET A 7 -3.39 7.55 13.31
N SER A 8 -4.57 6.97 13.39
CA SER A 8 -5.15 6.05 12.42
C SER A 8 -5.26 6.71 11.04
N MET A 9 -4.18 6.66 10.26
CA MET A 9 -4.21 6.91 8.84
C MET A 9 -5.16 5.86 8.28
N SER A 10 -6.35 6.27 7.85
CA SER A 10 -7.43 5.40 7.38
C SER A 10 -6.85 4.37 6.41
N ALA A 11 -6.53 3.21 6.98
CA ALA A 11 -5.55 2.31 6.41
C ALA A 11 -6.09 1.87 5.06
N ILE A 12 -5.24 1.92 4.04
CA ILE A 12 -5.57 1.31 2.76
C ILE A 12 -6.00 -0.12 3.09
N ASP A 13 -7.28 -0.43 2.92
CA ASP A 13 -7.82 -1.74 3.27
C ASP A 13 -7.41 -2.73 2.19
N GLU A 14 -6.18 -3.18 2.30
CA GLU A 14 -5.56 -4.10 1.36
C GLU A 14 -6.41 -5.38 1.23
N SER A 15 -7.16 -5.79 2.26
CA SER A 15 -7.94 -7.02 2.25
C SER A 15 -8.99 -7.11 1.13
N LYS A 16 -9.42 -5.95 0.59
CA LYS A 16 -10.41 -5.84 -0.50
C LYS A 16 -9.79 -5.70 -1.90
N VAL A 17 -8.47 -5.59 -2.00
CA VAL A 17 -7.76 -5.32 -3.25
C VAL A 17 -7.56 -6.60 -4.04
N ILE A 18 -8.10 -6.65 -5.25
CA ILE A 18 -7.89 -7.73 -6.23
C ILE A 18 -6.60 -7.43 -7.00
N VAL A 19 -5.65 -8.35 -6.99
CA VAL A 19 -4.38 -8.20 -7.72
C VAL A 19 -4.63 -8.37 -9.22
N TYR A 20 -4.19 -7.40 -10.04
CA TYR A 20 -4.27 -7.51 -11.50
C TYR A 20 -2.90 -7.63 -12.17
N GLY A 21 -1.83 -7.16 -11.53
CA GLY A 21 -0.46 -7.29 -12.02
C GLY A 21 0.54 -7.22 -10.88
N ALA A 22 1.58 -8.05 -10.92
CA ALA A 22 2.62 -8.06 -9.89
C ALA A 22 3.94 -8.57 -10.46
N CYS A 23 5.05 -8.03 -9.96
CA CYS A 23 6.39 -8.39 -10.37
C CYS A 23 7.34 -8.36 -9.18
N PHE A 24 7.65 -9.54 -8.65
CA PHE A 24 8.53 -9.77 -7.50
C PHE A 24 8.18 -8.90 -6.30
N CYS A 25 8.76 -7.70 -6.20
CA CYS A 25 8.66 -6.80 -5.07
C CYS A 25 7.52 -5.78 -5.15
N CYS A 26 6.69 -5.81 -6.19
CA CYS A 26 5.59 -4.87 -6.35
C CYS A 26 4.31 -5.52 -6.90
N PHE A 27 3.18 -4.89 -6.63
CA PHE A 27 1.89 -5.23 -7.19
C PHE A 27 1.05 -4.00 -7.50
N ASN A 28 0.12 -4.18 -8.42
CA ASN A 28 -1.00 -3.30 -8.67
C ASN A 28 -2.28 -4.11 -8.51
N GLY A 29 -3.28 -3.47 -7.91
CA GLY A 29 -4.57 -4.06 -7.66
C GLY A 29 -5.70 -3.06 -7.85
N ILE A 30 -6.91 -3.58 -7.85
CA ILE A 30 -8.14 -2.81 -7.96
C ILE A 30 -9.11 -3.21 -6.86
N GLN A 31 -9.74 -2.22 -6.24
CA GLN A 31 -10.84 -2.40 -5.32
C GLN A 31 -12.15 -2.10 -6.06
N ILE A 32 -12.96 -3.13 -6.27
CA ILE A 32 -14.25 -3.02 -6.97
C ILE A 32 -15.37 -2.63 -5.99
N GLU A 33 -15.29 -3.13 -4.77
CA GLU A 33 -16.31 -2.94 -3.74
C GLU A 33 -16.06 -1.63 -2.98
N ASN A 34 -16.98 -0.67 -3.09
CA ASN A 34 -16.95 0.63 -2.41
C ASN A 34 -15.58 1.33 -2.50
N PRO A 35 -15.13 1.69 -3.72
CA PRO A 35 -13.84 2.36 -3.88
C PRO A 35 -13.88 3.70 -3.16
N GLU A 36 -12.87 3.97 -2.33
CA GLU A 36 -12.82 5.25 -1.64
C GLU A 36 -12.50 6.36 -2.64
N ILE A 37 -13.11 7.53 -2.43
CA ILE A 37 -12.87 8.70 -3.27
C ILE A 37 -11.70 9.49 -2.68
N GLY A 38 -10.64 9.61 -3.47
CA GLY A 38 -9.45 10.37 -3.12
C GLY A 38 -8.17 9.55 -3.33
N CYS A 39 -7.07 10.12 -2.86
CA CYS A 39 -5.75 9.53 -2.99
C CYS A 39 -5.07 9.49 -1.62
N ALA A 40 -4.38 8.40 -1.32
CA ALA A 40 -3.48 8.32 -0.18
C ALA A 40 -2.27 7.49 -0.55
N ALA A 41 -1.10 7.92 -0.10
CA ALA A 41 0.13 7.18 -0.30
C ALA A 41 1.01 7.26 0.94
N LYS A 42 1.80 6.23 1.13
CA LYS A 42 2.88 6.16 2.11
C LYS A 42 4.10 5.58 1.43
N GLU A 43 5.17 6.34 1.44
CA GLU A 43 6.42 6.00 0.77
C GLU A 43 7.57 6.17 1.74
N THR A 44 8.40 5.15 1.86
CA THR A 44 9.63 5.16 2.64
C THR A 44 10.78 4.77 1.71
N LEU A 45 11.75 5.66 1.57
CA LEU A 45 13.01 5.42 0.89
C LEU A 45 14.12 5.55 1.92
N LEU A 46 14.72 4.42 2.32
CA LEU A 46 15.75 4.35 3.35
C LEU A 46 15.29 5.02 4.67
N CYS A 47 15.79 6.21 4.97
CA CYS A 47 15.49 6.96 6.18
C CYS A 47 14.41 8.03 5.98
N LEU A 48 13.93 8.25 4.75
CA LEU A 48 12.94 9.28 4.45
C LEU A 48 11.57 8.63 4.28
N SER A 49 10.61 9.05 5.09
CA SER A 49 9.20 8.67 4.92
C SER A 49 8.37 9.88 4.53
N CYS A 50 7.51 9.69 3.54
CA CYS A 50 6.54 10.65 3.03
C CYS A 50 5.16 10.02 3.07
N ASP A 51 4.23 10.67 3.76
CA ASP A 51 2.82 10.32 3.75
C ASP A 51 2.05 11.40 2.99
N PHE A 52 1.06 10.97 2.21
CA PHE A 52 0.19 11.84 1.44
C PHE A 52 -1.27 11.41 1.61
N CYS A 53 -2.18 12.36 1.78
CA CYS A 53 -3.60 12.07 1.89
C CYS A 53 -4.48 13.22 1.36
N LEU A 54 -5.41 12.88 0.48
CA LEU A 54 -6.47 13.72 -0.07
C LEU A 54 -7.84 13.00 -0.01
N LYS A 55 -8.02 12.06 0.92
CA LYS A 55 -9.32 11.41 1.14
C LYS A 55 -10.31 12.41 1.74
N SER A 56 -11.54 12.40 1.26
CA SER A 56 -12.60 13.25 1.81
C SER A 56 -12.91 12.84 3.25
N GLY A 57 -12.92 13.81 4.17
CA GLY A 57 -13.17 13.56 5.60
C GLY A 57 -12.00 12.93 6.36
N ALA A 58 -10.81 12.80 5.75
CA ALA A 58 -9.62 12.39 6.47
C ALA A 58 -8.99 13.56 7.26
N ASP A 59 -8.28 13.22 8.33
CA ASP A 59 -7.52 14.18 9.12
C ASP A 59 -6.40 14.80 8.27
N LYS A 60 -6.17 16.11 8.49
CA LYS A 60 -5.09 16.84 7.82
C LYS A 60 -3.73 16.36 8.32
N LEU A 61 -2.81 16.15 7.39
CA LEU A 61 -1.40 15.92 7.69
C LEU A 61 -0.70 17.23 8.09
N ARG A 62 0.55 17.15 8.56
CA ARG A 62 1.30 18.31 9.08
C ARG A 62 1.39 19.46 8.08
N CYS A 63 1.65 19.15 6.82
CA CYS A 63 1.65 20.10 5.71
C CYS A 63 0.36 19.97 4.89
N PHE A 64 -0.79 19.98 5.58
CA PHE A 64 -2.14 19.84 5.02
C PHE A 64 -2.44 18.47 4.40
N CYS A 65 -1.81 18.14 3.28
CA CYS A 65 -2.00 16.87 2.57
C CYS A 65 -0.74 15.99 2.55
N MET A 66 0.35 16.45 3.16
CA MET A 66 1.64 15.75 3.16
C MET A 66 2.30 15.78 4.55
N ASP A 67 3.00 14.72 4.92
CA ASP A 67 3.90 14.66 6.07
C ASP A 67 5.23 14.02 5.66
N ILE A 68 6.35 14.70 5.91
CA ILE A 68 7.70 14.20 5.62
C ILE A 68 8.45 14.07 6.93
N ARG A 69 9.08 12.92 7.15
CA ARG A 69 9.80 12.61 8.38
C ARG A 69 11.01 11.73 8.15
N PHE A 70 11.99 11.87 9.04
CA PHE A 70 13.11 10.95 9.13
C PHE A 70 12.77 9.79 10.06
N GLU A 71 13.00 8.58 9.60
CA GLU A 71 12.87 7.35 10.37
C GLU A 71 14.15 6.50 10.27
N SER A 72 14.35 5.61 11.23
CA SER A 72 15.43 4.62 11.14
C SER A 72 15.15 3.65 9.99
N PRO A 73 16.12 3.35 9.11
CA PRO A 73 15.89 2.52 7.94
C PRO A 73 15.56 1.08 8.34
N LYS A 74 14.35 0.63 7.96
CA LYS A 74 13.89 -0.76 8.14
C LYS A 74 13.88 -1.56 6.84
N VAL A 75 13.70 -0.86 5.73
CA VAL A 75 13.55 -1.37 4.37
C VAL A 75 14.23 -0.38 3.42
N CYS A 76 14.70 -0.86 2.27
CA CYS A 76 15.28 0.02 1.27
C CYS A 76 14.20 0.90 0.64
N ILE A 77 13.09 0.28 0.26
CA ILE A 77 11.92 0.94 -0.33
C ILE A 77 10.67 0.29 0.26
N LYS A 78 9.70 1.10 0.64
CA LYS A 78 8.33 0.65 0.92
C LYS A 78 7.36 1.68 0.41
N GLN A 79 6.39 1.24 -0.38
CA GLN A 79 5.39 2.11 -0.98
C GLN A 79 4.04 1.41 -0.87
N GLN A 80 3.03 2.16 -0.41
CA GLN A 80 1.64 1.77 -0.40
C GLN A 80 0.85 2.95 -0.91
N GLY A 81 0.15 2.77 -2.02
CA GLY A 81 -0.59 3.82 -2.68
C GLY A 81 -2.01 3.38 -2.98
N GLN A 82 -2.91 4.33 -2.89
CA GLN A 82 -4.28 4.22 -3.37
C GLN A 82 -4.63 5.52 -4.11
N CYS A 83 -5.19 5.37 -5.31
CA CYS A 83 -5.77 6.44 -6.10
C CYS A 83 -7.15 5.96 -6.58
N PHE A 84 -8.22 6.47 -5.97
CA PHE A 84 -9.58 5.97 -6.17
C PHE A 84 -9.67 4.46 -5.91
N CYS A 85 -10.03 3.68 -6.95
CA CYS A 85 -10.11 2.22 -6.91
C CYS A 85 -8.77 1.52 -7.17
N LEU A 86 -7.72 2.25 -7.58
CA LEU A 86 -6.44 1.67 -7.93
C LEU A 86 -5.53 1.64 -6.71
N HIS A 87 -4.91 0.49 -6.49
CA HIS A 87 -3.96 0.29 -5.40
C HIS A 87 -2.63 -0.16 -5.97
N SER A 88 -1.54 0.31 -5.38
CA SER A 88 -0.20 -0.17 -5.67
C SER A 88 0.57 -0.39 -4.38
N GLY A 89 1.45 -1.39 -4.39
CA GLY A 89 2.32 -1.69 -3.27
C GLY A 89 3.68 -2.15 -3.75
N MET A 90 4.73 -1.77 -3.02
CA MET A 90 6.11 -2.19 -3.29
C MET A 90 6.90 -2.29 -1.99
N ALA A 91 7.75 -3.31 -1.86
CA ALA A 91 8.71 -3.40 -0.76
C ALA A 91 10.02 -4.04 -1.22
N ILE A 92 11.16 -3.41 -0.91
CA ILE A 92 12.50 -3.96 -1.12
C ILE A 92 13.23 -3.96 0.22
N PRO A 93 13.58 -5.14 0.79
CA PRO A 93 13.17 -6.47 0.34
C PRO A 93 11.64 -6.69 0.49
N PRO A 94 11.05 -7.67 -0.23
CA PRO A 94 9.65 -8.07 -0.02
C PRO A 94 9.39 -8.41 1.45
N ASP A 95 8.21 -8.05 1.95
CA ASP A 95 7.79 -8.27 3.33
C ASP A 95 6.39 -8.94 3.39
N SER A 96 5.82 -9.08 4.59
CA SER A 96 4.48 -9.65 4.76
C SER A 96 3.36 -8.77 4.18
N GLU A 97 3.61 -7.47 4.00
CA GLU A 97 2.65 -6.54 3.40
C GLU A 97 2.74 -6.53 1.87
N VAL A 98 3.92 -6.72 1.32
CA VAL A 98 4.17 -6.88 -0.12
C VAL A 98 4.96 -8.16 -0.34
N PRO A 99 4.28 -9.32 -0.39
CA PRO A 99 4.96 -10.59 -0.62
C PRO A 99 5.55 -10.64 -2.02
N ALA A 100 6.54 -11.50 -2.22
CA ALA A 100 7.06 -11.80 -3.53
C ALA A 100 5.93 -12.36 -4.42
N MET A 101 5.52 -11.66 -5.48
CA MET A 101 4.37 -12.04 -6.31
C MET A 101 4.66 -11.93 -7.81
N ILE A 102 4.05 -12.83 -8.58
CA ILE A 102 4.02 -12.74 -10.04
C ILE A 102 2.56 -12.83 -10.45
N SER A 103 2.06 -11.81 -11.15
CA SER A 103 0.69 -11.78 -11.64
C SER A 103 0.61 -11.04 -12.97
N VAL A 104 -0.25 -11.53 -13.86
CA VAL A 104 -0.55 -10.89 -15.15
C VAL A 104 -2.05 -10.97 -15.39
N CYS A 105 -2.70 -9.85 -15.72
CA CYS A 105 -4.11 -9.78 -16.07
C CYS A 105 -5.03 -10.57 -15.11
N PHE A 106 -4.94 -10.30 -13.81
CA PHE A 106 -5.73 -10.95 -12.74
C PHE A 106 -5.41 -12.42 -12.47
N LEU A 107 -4.46 -13.03 -13.19
CA LEU A 107 -3.92 -14.34 -12.88
C LEU A 107 -2.67 -14.17 -12.00
N VAL A 108 -2.79 -14.55 -10.74
CA VAL A 108 -1.63 -14.72 -9.86
C VAL A 108 -0.99 -16.06 -10.20
N CYS A 109 0.31 -16.05 -10.50
CA CYS A 109 1.12 -17.23 -10.82
C CYS A 109 1.97 -17.68 -9.61
N PHE A 110 2.30 -16.74 -8.71
CA PHE A 110 3.09 -16.99 -7.50
C PHE A 110 2.69 -15.97 -6.42
N PRO A 111 2.63 -16.35 -5.13
CA PRO A 111 2.90 -17.68 -4.55
C PRO A 111 1.71 -18.66 -4.65
N LYS A 112 0.49 -18.16 -4.78
CA LYS A 112 -0.73 -19.00 -4.87
C LYS A 112 -1.42 -18.77 -6.20
N VAL A 113 -1.48 -19.80 -7.03
CA VAL A 113 -2.07 -19.71 -8.37
C VAL A 113 -3.59 -19.46 -8.26
N GLY A 114 -4.10 -18.51 -9.03
CA GLY A 114 -5.53 -18.29 -9.15
C GLY A 114 -5.92 -16.99 -9.85
N PHE A 115 -7.19 -16.93 -10.28
CA PHE A 115 -7.79 -15.74 -10.87
C PHE A 115 -8.48 -14.87 -9.82
N PHE A 116 -8.45 -13.56 -10.04
CA PHE A 116 -9.14 -12.55 -9.22
C PHE A 116 -8.83 -12.66 -7.72
N LYS A 117 -7.60 -13.03 -7.38
CA LYS A 117 -7.17 -13.20 -6.00
C LYS A 117 -7.07 -11.87 -5.28
N LYS A 118 -7.68 -11.79 -4.09
CA LYS A 118 -7.44 -10.69 -3.15
C LYS A 118 -6.05 -10.80 -2.55
N ILE A 119 -5.39 -9.69 -2.26
CA ILE A 119 -4.04 -9.72 -1.66
C ILE A 119 -4.02 -10.50 -0.32
N SER A 120 -5.11 -10.46 0.45
CA SER A 120 -5.29 -11.24 1.68
C SER A 120 -5.23 -12.74 1.45
N GLU A 121 -5.73 -13.22 0.31
CA GLU A 121 -5.64 -14.63 -0.07
C GLU A 121 -4.22 -15.02 -0.48
N VAL A 122 -3.47 -14.08 -1.08
CA VAL A 122 -2.11 -14.30 -1.58
C VAL A 122 -1.08 -14.31 -0.45
N LYS A 123 -1.27 -13.47 0.58
CA LYS A 123 -0.30 -13.21 1.66
C LYS A 123 0.07 -14.40 2.54
N GLY A 124 -0.79 -15.42 2.68
CA GLY A 124 -0.45 -16.64 3.41
C GLY A 124 -0.49 -16.45 4.91
#